data_AF-A0A941SW63-F1
#
_entry.id   AF-A0A941SW63-F1
#
_cell.length_a   1.000
_cell.length_b   1.000
_cell.length_c   1.000
_cell.angle_alpha   90.00
_cell.angle_beta   90.00
_cell.angle_gamma   90.00
#
_symmetry.space_group_name_H-M   'P 1'
#
loop_
_entity.id
_entity.type
_entity.pdbx_description
1 polymer ?
#
loop_
_entity_poly.entity_id
_entity_poly.type
_entity_poly.pdbx_seq_one_letter_code
_entity_poly.pdbx_strand_id
1 'polypeptide(L)'
;MDENASGKLLFVVLAATLLAVIAALAVARRYRAAMQRLMSQPAPPQHEPAGSAAPSVASAPAARVTLADNRRAARRVALLLLLMSALLSTSDAALFLGIAGGREGLLTPARLATLATLNLWPVIPALGLLWRWSRWRVLGALLLWFAGALLLIAWRSIEPQPLASVLFFLVSEIGGPMLLIGALCLGSATRAIAPWLLPLLMLLVATSVAGTDALAWIVAQRP
;
A
#
# COMPACT_ATOMS: atom_id res chain seq x y z
N MET A 1 -9.44 -22.25 12.67
CA MET A 1 -10.10 -21.08 12.02
C MET A 1 -11.01 -21.67 10.97
N ASP A 2 -12.32 -21.46 11.09
CA ASP A 2 -13.26 -22.07 10.15
C ASP A 2 -12.97 -21.56 8.73
N GLU A 3 -12.87 -22.46 7.76
CA GLU A 3 -12.55 -22.16 6.37
C GLU A 3 -13.47 -21.07 5.79
N ASN A 4 -14.72 -21.08 6.25
CA ASN A 4 -15.75 -20.10 5.92
C ASN A 4 -15.44 -18.68 6.45
N ALA A 5 -14.84 -18.56 7.65
CA ALA A 5 -14.44 -17.26 8.21
C ALA A 5 -13.26 -16.65 7.44
N SER A 6 -12.31 -17.48 7.01
CA SER A 6 -11.18 -17.05 6.18
C SER A 6 -11.65 -16.54 4.81
N GLY A 7 -12.57 -17.28 4.17
CA GLY A 7 -13.17 -16.88 2.89
C GLY A 7 -13.93 -15.55 2.98
N LYS A 8 -14.67 -15.32 4.07
CA LYS A 8 -15.38 -14.05 4.31
C LYS A 8 -14.42 -12.88 4.49
N LEU A 9 -13.35 -13.04 5.26
CA LEU A 9 -12.34 -11.99 5.43
C LEU A 9 -11.67 -11.63 4.10
N LEU A 10 -11.31 -12.63 3.31
CA LEU A 10 -10.71 -12.43 1.99
C LEU A 10 -11.69 -11.70 1.04
N PHE A 11 -12.97 -12.09 1.05
CA PHE A 11 -14.01 -11.39 0.29
C PHE A 11 -14.13 -9.92 0.71
N VAL A 12 -14.21 -9.64 2.02
CA VAL A 12 -14.30 -8.28 2.56
C VAL A 12 -13.13 -7.43 2.08
N VAL A 13 -11.90 -7.94 2.19
CA VAL A 13 -10.69 -7.23 1.78
C VAL A 13 -10.66 -6.95 0.28
N LEU A 14 -10.97 -7.96 -0.54
CA LEU A 14 -10.98 -7.80 -2.00
C LEU A 14 -12.07 -6.85 -2.48
N ALA A 15 -13.30 -7.02 -1.98
CA ALA A 15 -14.44 -6.18 -2.35
C ALA A 15 -14.21 -4.72 -1.92
N ALA A 16 -13.75 -4.50 -0.69
CA ALA A 16 -13.44 -3.16 -0.19
C ALA A 16 -12.32 -2.48 -1.00
N THR A 17 -11.28 -3.23 -1.38
CA THR A 17 -10.19 -2.71 -2.21
C THR A 17 -10.68 -2.30 -3.59
N LEU A 18 -11.47 -3.17 -4.24
CA LEU A 18 -12.05 -2.88 -5.55
C LEU A 18 -12.94 -1.62 -5.49
N LEU A 19 -13.83 -1.55 -4.49
CA LEU A 19 -14.69 -0.40 -4.26
C LEU A 19 -13.86 0.88 -4.00
N ALA A 20 -12.79 0.79 -3.21
CA ALA A 20 -11.93 1.92 -2.89
C ALA A 20 -11.24 2.48 -4.14
N VAL A 21 -10.76 1.59 -5.02
CA VAL A 21 -10.16 1.99 -6.30
C VAL A 21 -11.21 2.62 -7.22
N ILE A 22 -12.38 2.00 -7.38
CA ILE A 22 -13.46 2.54 -8.22
C ILE A 22 -13.91 3.91 -7.72
N ALA A 23 -14.17 4.04 -6.42
CA ALA A 23 -14.59 5.28 -5.79
C ALA A 23 -13.51 6.37 -5.92
N ALA A 24 -12.24 6.02 -5.69
CA ALA A 24 -11.12 6.96 -5.88
C ALA A 24 -11.04 7.48 -7.32
N LEU A 25 -11.21 6.60 -8.32
CA LEU A 25 -11.22 7.00 -9.73
C LEU A 25 -12.43 7.89 -10.05
N ALA A 26 -13.61 7.56 -9.52
CA ALA A 26 -14.83 8.35 -9.71
C ALA A 26 -14.67 9.76 -9.12
N VAL A 27 -14.19 9.87 -7.87
CA VAL A 27 -13.93 11.14 -7.19
C VAL A 27 -12.92 11.98 -7.98
N ALA A 28 -11.81 11.37 -8.41
CA ALA A 28 -10.78 12.08 -9.17
C ALA A 28 -11.29 12.59 -10.54
N ARG A 29 -12.11 11.80 -11.24
CA ARG A 29 -12.75 12.23 -12.50
C ARG A 29 -13.69 13.41 -12.29
N ARG A 30 -14.54 13.34 -11.25
CA ARG A 30 -15.48 14.43 -10.91
C ARG A 30 -14.75 15.70 -10.49
N TYR A 31 -13.72 15.58 -9.67
CA TYR A 31 -12.89 16.71 -9.25
C TYR A 31 -12.20 17.37 -10.44
N ARG A 32 -11.60 16.58 -11.34
CA ARG A 32 -10.97 17.12 -12.55
C ARG A 32 -11.98 17.85 -13.44
N ALA A 33 -13.16 17.27 -13.66
CA ALA A 33 -14.21 17.93 -14.44
C ALA A 33 -14.70 19.24 -13.79
N ALA A 34 -14.86 19.27 -12.47
CA ALA A 34 -15.23 20.48 -11.74
C ALA A 34 -14.15 21.56 -11.83
N MET A 35 -12.89 21.19 -11.64
CA MET A 35 -11.75 22.12 -11.76
C MET A 35 -11.63 22.67 -13.18
N GLN A 36 -11.79 21.82 -14.20
CA GLN A 36 -11.80 22.27 -15.60
C GLN A 36 -12.92 23.28 -15.87
N ARG A 37 -14.11 23.05 -15.32
CA ARG A 37 -15.23 24.02 -15.42
C ARG A 37 -14.86 25.36 -14.78
N LEU A 38 -14.28 25.36 -13.60
CA LEU A 38 -13.84 26.58 -12.90
C LEU A 38 -12.73 27.30 -13.66
N MET A 39 -11.74 26.58 -14.21
CA MET A 39 -10.66 27.17 -15.01
C MET A 39 -11.13 27.70 -16.36
N SER A 40 -12.20 27.14 -16.92
CA SER A 40 -12.81 27.62 -18.16
C SER A 40 -13.77 28.80 -17.97
N GLN A 41 -14.07 29.17 -16.73
CA GLN A 41 -14.88 30.36 -16.47
C GLN A 41 -14.05 31.61 -16.78
N PRO A 42 -14.63 32.62 -17.43
CA PRO A 42 -13.97 33.91 -17.63
C PRO A 42 -13.50 34.45 -16.28
N ALA A 43 -12.29 35.00 -16.24
CA ALA A 43 -11.81 35.66 -15.03
C ALA A 43 -12.85 36.72 -14.60
N PRO A 44 -13.22 36.77 -13.31
CA PRO A 44 -14.14 37.78 -12.83
C PRO A 44 -13.61 39.18 -13.21
N PRO A 45 -14.48 40.11 -13.62
CA PRO A 45 -14.06 41.45 -14.00
C PRO A 45 -13.26 42.05 -12.86
N GLN A 46 -12.04 42.52 -13.16
CA GLN A 46 -11.21 43.27 -12.22
C GLN A 46 -11.98 44.51 -11.78
N HIS A 47 -12.72 44.41 -10.69
CA HIS A 47 -13.10 45.60 -9.94
C HIS A 47 -11.82 46.08 -9.28
N GLU A 48 -11.25 47.17 -9.78
CA GLU A 48 -10.24 47.94 -9.04
C GLU A 48 -10.81 48.18 -7.64
N PRO A 49 -10.24 47.57 -6.58
CA PRO A 49 -10.63 47.92 -5.24
C PRO A 49 -10.08 49.31 -5.00
N ALA A 50 -10.97 50.29 -4.88
CA ALA A 50 -10.63 51.58 -4.31
C ALA A 50 -9.91 51.33 -2.98
N GLY A 51 -8.65 51.76 -2.93
CA GLY A 51 -7.70 51.71 -1.81
C GLY A 51 -8.16 51.03 -0.52
N SER A 52 -7.86 49.75 -0.37
CA SER A 52 -7.65 49.17 0.96
C SER A 52 -6.21 48.69 1.02
N ALA A 53 -5.34 49.57 1.49
CA ALA A 53 -3.99 49.23 1.90
C ALA A 53 -4.10 48.36 3.16
N ALA A 54 -4.39 47.07 2.97
CA ALA A 54 -4.20 46.09 4.02
C ALA A 54 -2.73 46.17 4.47
N PRO A 55 -2.44 46.22 5.78
CA PRO A 55 -1.08 46.30 6.26
C PRO A 55 -0.31 45.11 5.71
N SER A 56 0.68 45.39 4.87
CA SER A 56 1.65 44.40 4.40
C SER A 56 2.40 43.90 5.63
N VAL A 57 1.93 42.82 6.23
CA VAL A 57 2.67 42.09 7.25
C VAL A 57 3.97 41.67 6.57
N ALA A 58 5.08 42.31 6.96
CA ALA A 58 6.39 41.98 6.44
C ALA A 58 6.63 40.49 6.70
N SER A 59 6.38 39.68 5.68
CA SER A 59 6.61 38.25 5.74
C SER A 59 8.12 38.09 5.87
N ALA A 60 8.57 37.58 7.02
CA ALA A 60 9.97 37.22 7.20
C ALA A 60 10.42 36.44 5.95
N PRO A 61 11.58 36.76 5.36
CA PRO A 61 12.00 36.15 4.12
C PRO A 61 11.99 34.64 4.32
N ALA A 62 11.11 33.95 3.60
CA ALA A 62 11.00 32.50 3.68
C ALA A 62 12.42 31.95 3.50
N ALA A 63 12.90 31.20 4.50
CA ALA A 63 14.23 30.62 4.47
C ALA A 63 14.42 29.96 3.10
N ARG A 64 15.48 30.34 2.37
CA ARG A 64 15.70 29.87 1.00
C ARG A 64 16.01 28.37 1.04
N VAL A 65 14.97 27.54 1.01
CA VAL A 65 15.10 26.09 0.92
C VAL A 65 15.75 25.78 -0.42
N THR A 66 16.98 25.30 -0.39
CA THR A 66 17.68 24.95 -1.62
C THR A 66 17.24 23.58 -2.11
N LEU A 67 17.40 23.33 -3.42
CA LEU A 67 17.18 22.00 -3.98
C LEU A 67 18.09 20.94 -3.35
N ALA A 68 19.28 21.33 -2.88
CA ALA A 68 20.22 20.44 -2.21
C ALA A 68 19.69 19.98 -0.84
N ASP A 69 19.07 20.88 -0.08
CA ASP A 69 18.46 20.56 1.22
C ASP A 69 17.30 19.60 1.04
N ASN A 70 16.45 19.82 0.03
CA ASN A 70 15.36 18.92 -0.31
C ASN A 70 15.87 17.52 -0.71
N ARG A 71 16.95 17.44 -1.52
CA ARG A 71 17.57 16.16 -1.89
C ARG A 71 18.12 15.41 -0.67
N ARG A 72 18.74 16.11 0.28
CA ARG A 72 19.26 15.51 1.53
C ARG A 72 18.12 15.02 2.42
N ALA A 73 17.08 15.83 2.60
CA ALA A 73 15.88 15.45 3.35
C ALA A 73 15.21 14.22 2.73
N ALA A 74 15.04 14.20 1.40
CA ALA A 74 14.46 13.07 0.69
C ALA A 74 15.28 11.78 0.88
N ARG A 75 16.61 11.85 0.84
CA ARG A 75 17.48 10.70 1.13
C ARG A 75 17.36 10.23 2.57
N ARG A 76 17.28 11.15 3.53
CA ARG A 76 17.10 10.82 4.96
C ARG A 76 15.78 10.10 5.20
N VAL A 77 14.70 10.59 4.61
CA VAL A 77 13.38 9.93 4.66
C VAL A 77 13.43 8.55 4.02
N ALA A 78 14.06 8.40 2.84
CA ALA A 78 14.23 7.11 2.19
C ALA A 78 15.01 6.11 3.06
N LEU A 79 16.06 6.57 3.74
CA LEU A 79 16.87 5.74 4.62
C LEU A 79 16.11 5.32 5.89
N LEU A 80 15.36 6.25 6.51
CA LEU A 80 14.51 5.92 7.66
C LEU A 80 13.41 4.93 7.29
N LEU A 81 12.78 5.12 6.13
CA LEU A 81 11.77 4.20 5.59
C LEU A 81 12.37 2.80 5.39
N LEU A 82 13.55 2.72 4.76
CA LEU A 82 14.25 1.46 4.55
C LEU A 82 14.60 0.78 5.88
N LEU A 83 15.09 1.54 6.87
CA LEU A 83 15.42 1.02 8.20
C LEU A 83 14.16 0.51 8.92
N MET A 84 13.06 1.24 8.86
CA MET A 84 11.78 0.80 9.43
C MET A 84 11.25 -0.45 8.73
N SER A 85 11.31 -0.53 7.39
CA SER A 85 10.93 -1.71 6.64
C SER A 85 11.80 -2.93 6.99
N ALA A 86 13.10 -2.74 7.13
CA ALA A 86 14.02 -3.79 7.56
C ALA A 86 13.71 -4.25 8.99
N LEU A 87 13.42 -3.32 9.90
CA LEU A 87 13.05 -3.65 11.28
C LEU A 87 11.73 -4.45 11.33
N LEU A 88 10.70 -3.99 10.62
CA LEU A 88 9.42 -4.70 10.52
C LEU A 88 9.59 -6.10 9.94
N SER A 89 10.32 -6.21 8.84
CA SER A 89 10.55 -7.49 8.16
C SER A 89 11.38 -8.46 8.99
N THR A 90 12.37 -7.95 9.73
CA THR A 90 13.18 -8.78 10.65
C THR A 90 12.37 -9.19 11.87
N SER A 91 11.51 -8.30 12.38
CA SER A 91 10.62 -8.59 13.51
C SER A 91 9.61 -9.66 13.14
N ASP A 92 8.98 -9.53 11.98
CA ASP A 92 8.07 -10.53 11.42
C ASP A 92 8.75 -11.89 11.22
N ALA A 93 9.94 -11.92 10.62
CA ALA A 93 10.72 -13.15 10.46
C ALA A 93 11.12 -13.78 11.81
N ALA A 94 11.46 -12.97 12.80
CA ALA A 94 11.81 -13.45 14.14
C ALA A 94 10.59 -14.02 14.87
N LEU A 95 9.43 -13.37 14.77
CA LEU A 95 8.17 -13.85 15.32
C LEU A 95 7.72 -15.13 14.63
N PHE A 96 7.83 -15.20 13.30
CA PHE A 96 7.50 -16.39 12.53
C PHE A 96 8.36 -17.58 12.96
N LEU A 97 9.68 -17.42 13.02
CA LEU A 97 10.57 -18.50 13.44
C LEU A 97 10.39 -18.88 14.92
N GLY A 98 10.25 -17.89 15.81
CA GLY A 98 10.21 -18.11 17.26
C GLY A 98 8.86 -18.58 17.79
N ILE A 99 7.76 -18.25 17.12
CA ILE A 99 6.39 -18.55 17.59
C ILE A 99 5.71 -19.54 16.66
N ALA A 100 5.66 -19.24 15.36
CA ALA A 100 4.92 -20.05 14.38
C ALA A 100 5.71 -21.29 13.90
N GLY A 101 7.04 -21.22 13.90
CA GLY A 101 7.93 -22.30 13.44
C GLY A 101 8.03 -23.50 14.39
N GLY A 102 7.45 -23.43 15.59
CA GLY A 102 7.42 -24.53 16.56
C GLY A 102 8.81 -25.06 16.92
N ARG A 103 8.95 -26.38 17.10
CA ARG A 103 10.22 -27.05 17.49
C ARG A 103 11.28 -27.04 16.38
N GLU A 104 10.89 -26.82 15.13
CA GLU A 104 11.78 -26.78 13.96
C GLU A 104 12.23 -25.35 13.59
N GLY A 105 11.59 -24.36 14.21
CA GLY A 105 11.86 -22.92 14.11
C GLY A 105 13.15 -22.50 14.82
N LEU A 106 14.27 -23.13 14.48
CA LEU A 106 15.58 -22.71 14.98
C LEU A 106 15.87 -21.28 14.47
N LEU A 107 16.02 -20.35 15.41
CA LEU A 107 16.49 -18.98 15.18
C LEU A 107 17.94 -19.00 14.73
N THR A 108 18.16 -19.39 13.48
CA THR A 108 19.46 -19.28 12.83
C THR A 108 19.54 -17.95 12.11
N PRO A 109 20.66 -17.21 12.23
CA PRO A 109 20.81 -15.89 11.62
C PRO A 109 20.59 -15.94 10.11
N ALA A 110 20.98 -17.05 9.48
CA ALA A 110 20.83 -17.23 8.05
C ALA A 110 19.35 -17.48 7.62
N ARG A 111 18.52 -18.15 8.42
CA ARG A 111 17.06 -18.27 8.12
C ARG A 111 16.34 -16.96 8.38
N LEU A 112 16.67 -16.31 9.49
CA LEU A 112 16.16 -14.99 9.84
C LEU A 112 16.43 -14.00 8.70
N ALA A 113 17.68 -13.91 8.22
CA ALA A 113 18.05 -13.03 7.12
C ALA A 113 17.34 -13.39 5.80
N THR A 114 17.09 -14.68 5.54
CA THR A 114 16.39 -15.11 4.32
C THR A 114 14.93 -14.65 4.36
N LEU A 115 14.21 -14.94 5.44
CA LEU A 115 12.80 -14.53 5.62
C LEU A 115 12.66 -13.01 5.71
N ALA A 116 13.55 -12.34 6.46
CA ALA A 116 13.58 -10.89 6.55
C ALA A 116 13.90 -10.25 5.19
N THR A 117 14.68 -10.90 4.34
CA THR A 117 14.85 -10.44 2.96
C THR A 117 13.54 -10.60 2.22
N LEU A 118 12.95 -11.81 2.16
CA LEU A 118 11.71 -12.07 1.41
C LEU A 118 10.56 -11.12 1.75
N ASN A 119 10.39 -10.78 3.04
CA ASN A 119 9.33 -9.88 3.52
C ASN A 119 9.64 -8.38 3.35
N LEU A 120 10.81 -8.00 2.84
CA LEU A 120 11.20 -6.60 2.65
C LEU A 120 10.53 -5.92 1.46
N TRP A 121 9.88 -6.69 0.59
CA TRP A 121 9.26 -6.21 -0.65
C TRP A 121 8.34 -4.96 -0.53
N PRO A 122 7.62 -4.68 0.59
CA PRO A 122 6.78 -3.48 0.71
C PRO A 122 7.57 -2.16 0.67
N VAL A 123 8.90 -2.21 0.85
CA VAL A 123 9.76 -1.03 0.70
C VAL A 123 9.72 -0.47 -0.73
N ILE A 124 9.51 -1.33 -1.73
CA ILE A 124 9.53 -0.97 -3.15
C ILE A 124 8.38 -0.01 -3.50
N PRO A 125 7.09 -0.33 -3.24
CA PRO A 125 6.02 0.62 -3.48
C PRO A 125 6.19 1.89 -2.63
N ALA A 126 6.65 1.78 -1.38
CA ALA A 126 6.85 2.95 -0.52
C ALA A 126 7.93 3.93 -1.06
N LEU A 127 9.06 3.42 -1.57
CA LEU A 127 10.05 4.22 -2.29
C LEU A 127 9.49 4.78 -3.61
N GLY A 128 8.67 3.98 -4.31
CA GLY A 128 7.93 4.42 -5.49
C GLY A 128 6.99 5.59 -5.19
N LEU A 129 6.36 5.63 -4.02
CA LEU A 129 5.55 6.77 -3.56
C LEU A 129 6.42 8.01 -3.33
N LEU A 130 7.49 7.86 -2.56
CA LEU A 130 8.40 8.94 -2.16
C LEU A 130 9.04 9.62 -3.38
N TRP A 131 9.51 8.84 -4.33
CA TRP A 131 10.18 9.33 -5.55
C TRP A 131 9.27 9.43 -6.76
N ARG A 132 7.95 9.24 -6.58
CA ARG A 132 6.93 9.34 -7.62
C ARG A 132 7.27 8.52 -8.88
N TRP A 133 7.71 7.28 -8.69
CA TRP A 133 8.02 6.38 -9.79
C TRP A 133 6.82 6.16 -10.70
N SER A 134 7.08 5.91 -11.99
CA SER A 134 6.05 5.45 -12.91
C SER A 134 5.59 4.05 -12.52
N ARG A 135 4.34 3.70 -12.86
CA ARG A 135 3.76 2.36 -12.63
C ARG A 135 4.65 1.23 -13.13
N TRP A 136 5.29 1.43 -14.27
CA TRP A 136 6.18 0.46 -14.89
C TRP A 136 7.50 0.29 -14.15
N ARG A 137 8.03 1.37 -13.58
CA ARG A 137 9.25 1.30 -12.77
C ARG A 137 9.00 0.56 -11.46
N VAL A 138 7.84 0.77 -10.83
CA VAL A 138 7.43 -0.01 -9.65
C VAL A 138 7.25 -1.47 -10.01
N LEU A 139 6.53 -1.77 -11.11
CA LEU A 139 6.32 -3.13 -11.59
C LEU A 139 7.66 -3.84 -11.91
N GLY A 140 8.58 -3.13 -12.59
CA GLY A 140 9.90 -3.65 -12.91
C GLY A 140 10.77 -3.91 -11.67
N ALA A 141 10.75 -3.02 -10.68
CA ALA A 141 11.45 -3.23 -9.41
C ALA A 141 10.88 -4.42 -8.63
N LEU A 142 9.55 -4.59 -8.65
CA LEU A 142 8.86 -5.73 -8.04
C LEU A 142 9.18 -7.05 -8.76
N LEU A 143 9.23 -7.05 -10.10
CA LEU A 143 9.65 -8.22 -10.88
C LEU A 143 11.11 -8.58 -10.63
N LEU A 144 11.99 -7.58 -10.57
CA LEU A 144 13.41 -7.79 -10.25
C LEU A 144 13.58 -8.37 -8.84
N TRP A 145 12.80 -7.85 -7.89
CA TRP A 145 12.76 -8.38 -6.54
C TRP A 145 12.26 -9.83 -6.49
N PHE A 146 11.19 -10.14 -7.23
CA PHE A 146 10.65 -11.49 -7.34
C PHE A 146 11.69 -12.48 -7.90
N ALA A 147 12.42 -12.09 -8.96
CA ALA A 147 13.51 -12.88 -9.50
C ALA A 147 14.65 -13.07 -8.48
N GLY A 148 15.00 -12.02 -7.72
CA GLY A 148 15.98 -12.11 -6.64
C GLY A 148 15.55 -13.04 -5.50
N ALA A 149 14.27 -13.01 -5.12
CA ALA A 149 13.70 -13.90 -4.12
C ALA A 149 13.75 -15.37 -4.59
N LEU A 150 13.41 -15.65 -5.85
CA LEU A 150 13.55 -16.98 -6.43
C LEU A 150 14.99 -17.48 -6.41
N LEU A 151 15.95 -16.63 -6.80
CA LEU A 151 17.37 -16.97 -6.77
C LEU A 151 17.86 -17.24 -5.34
N LEU A 152 17.43 -16.43 -4.37
CA LEU A 152 17.78 -16.60 -2.96
C LEU A 152 17.24 -17.92 -2.40
N ILE A 153 15.98 -18.26 -2.72
CA ILE A 153 15.38 -19.54 -2.29
C ILE A 153 16.12 -20.70 -2.96
N ALA A 154 16.34 -20.65 -4.28
CA ALA A 154 17.07 -21.68 -5.00
C ALA A 154 18.48 -21.90 -4.44
N TRP A 155 19.17 -20.83 -4.06
CA TRP A 155 20.49 -20.89 -3.44
C TRP A 155 20.46 -21.52 -2.03
N ARG A 156 19.42 -21.24 -1.24
CA ARG A 156 19.31 -21.69 0.16
C ARG A 156 18.64 -23.06 0.32
N SER A 157 17.98 -23.55 -0.73
CA SER A 157 17.35 -24.87 -0.76
C SER A 157 18.39 -25.99 -0.75
N ILE A 158 18.31 -26.86 0.26
CA ILE A 158 19.19 -28.03 0.42
C ILE A 158 18.56 -29.26 -0.27
N GLU A 159 17.24 -29.23 -0.49
CA GLU A 159 16.49 -30.24 -1.23
C GLU A 159 15.97 -29.66 -2.56
N PRO A 160 16.00 -30.43 -3.65
CA PRO A 160 15.46 -30.01 -4.94
C PRO A 160 13.94 -29.83 -4.83
N GLN A 161 13.50 -28.58 -4.79
CA GLN A 161 12.07 -28.26 -4.82
C GLN A 161 11.62 -27.96 -6.24
N PRO A 162 10.45 -28.47 -6.67
CA PRO A 162 9.92 -28.16 -7.98
C PRO A 162 9.65 -26.65 -8.08
N LEU A 163 10.09 -26.03 -9.18
CA LEU A 163 9.94 -24.59 -9.39
C LEU A 163 8.47 -24.12 -9.27
N ALA A 164 7.53 -24.98 -9.63
CA ALA A 164 6.10 -24.72 -9.49
C ALA A 164 5.65 -24.53 -8.03
N SER A 165 6.19 -25.28 -7.06
CA SER A 165 5.82 -25.12 -5.65
C SER A 165 6.34 -23.80 -5.08
N VAL A 166 7.58 -23.44 -5.43
CA VAL A 166 8.21 -22.19 -5.01
C VAL A 166 7.47 -20.99 -5.61
N LEU A 167 7.12 -21.04 -6.89
CA LEU A 167 6.31 -20.00 -7.54
C LEU A 167 4.93 -19.88 -6.90
N PHE A 168 4.25 -21.00 -6.67
CA PHE A 168 2.93 -20.99 -6.04
C PHE A 168 2.99 -20.38 -4.64
N PHE A 169 3.99 -20.76 -3.84
CA PHE A 169 4.24 -20.17 -2.52
C PHE A 169 4.45 -18.66 -2.59
N LEU A 170 5.38 -18.19 -3.45
CA LEU A 170 5.67 -16.77 -3.61
C LEU A 170 4.45 -15.97 -4.07
N VAL A 171 3.69 -16.49 -5.04
CA VAL A 171 2.49 -15.82 -5.56
C VAL A 171 1.38 -15.81 -4.51
N SER A 172 1.22 -16.90 -3.75
CA SER A 172 0.20 -16.99 -2.71
C SER A 172 0.49 -16.07 -1.53
N GLU A 173 1.74 -16.00 -1.06
CA GLU A 173 2.11 -15.12 0.05
C GLU A 173 2.23 -13.66 -0.36
N ILE A 174 2.94 -13.38 -1.45
CA ILE A 174 3.37 -12.03 -1.80
C ILE A 174 2.42 -11.43 -2.86
N GLY A 175 1.93 -12.26 -3.79
CA GLY A 175 1.14 -11.81 -4.94
C GLY A 175 -0.18 -11.14 -4.55
N GLY A 176 -0.92 -11.71 -3.58
CA GLY A 176 -2.17 -11.11 -3.09
C GLY A 176 -1.97 -9.70 -2.51
N PRO A 177 -1.11 -9.54 -1.50
CA PRO A 177 -0.74 -8.23 -0.97
C PRO A 177 -0.17 -7.27 -2.02
N MET A 178 0.67 -7.75 -2.96
CA MET A 178 1.21 -6.94 -4.05
C MET A 178 0.11 -6.40 -4.97
N LEU A 179 -0.86 -7.21 -5.35
CA LEU A 179 -1.99 -6.78 -6.18
C LEU A 179 -2.83 -5.74 -5.45
N LEU A 180 -3.07 -5.94 -4.15
CA LEU A 180 -3.85 -5.05 -3.31
C LEU A 180 -3.17 -3.69 -3.15
N ILE A 181 -1.92 -3.69 -2.67
CA ILE A 181 -1.11 -2.46 -2.56
C ILE A 181 -0.94 -1.82 -3.93
N GLY A 182 -0.75 -2.63 -4.97
CA GLY A 182 -0.58 -2.14 -6.32
C GLY A 182 -1.82 -1.40 -6.83
N ALA A 183 -3.01 -1.97 -6.64
CA ALA A 183 -4.28 -1.35 -7.00
C ALA A 183 -4.49 -0.02 -6.26
N LEU A 184 -4.13 0.03 -4.98
CA LEU A 184 -4.27 1.23 -4.15
C LEU A 184 -3.24 2.31 -4.49
N CYS A 185 -2.00 1.95 -4.83
CA CYS A 185 -0.86 2.87 -4.87
C CYS A 185 -0.30 3.20 -6.26
N LEU A 186 -0.56 2.42 -7.32
CA LEU A 186 0.07 2.65 -8.64
C LEU A 186 -0.59 3.74 -9.50
N GLY A 187 -1.84 4.13 -9.22
CA GLY A 187 -2.52 5.21 -9.95
C GLY A 187 -2.28 6.57 -9.30
N SER A 188 -2.06 7.63 -10.10
CA SER A 188 -1.82 8.98 -9.56
C SER A 188 -2.98 9.51 -8.70
N ALA A 189 -4.21 9.18 -9.10
CA ALA A 189 -5.42 9.50 -8.35
C ALA A 189 -5.70 8.52 -7.20
N THR A 190 -5.55 7.21 -7.45
CA THR A 190 -5.86 6.17 -6.47
C THR A 190 -4.96 6.27 -5.24
N ARG A 191 -3.67 6.53 -5.45
CA ARG A 191 -2.66 6.69 -4.40
C ARG A 191 -2.96 7.78 -3.37
N ALA A 192 -3.71 8.82 -3.76
CA ALA A 192 -4.06 9.92 -2.87
C ALA A 192 -5.38 9.70 -2.12
N ILE A 193 -6.30 8.91 -2.70
CA ILE A 193 -7.70 8.83 -2.23
C ILE A 193 -8.03 7.43 -1.69
N ALA A 194 -7.59 6.37 -2.38
CA ALA A 194 -7.99 4.99 -2.10
C ALA A 194 -7.55 4.50 -0.70
N PRO A 195 -6.35 4.79 -0.18
CA PRO A 195 -5.95 4.38 1.18
C PRO A 195 -6.88 4.92 2.27
N TRP A 196 -7.48 6.10 2.05
CA TRP A 196 -8.41 6.72 3.00
C TRP A 196 -9.83 6.17 2.87
N LEU A 197 -10.25 5.78 1.66
CA LEU A 197 -11.56 5.16 1.43
C LEU A 197 -11.60 3.70 1.88
N LEU A 198 -10.47 3.00 1.83
CA LEU A 198 -10.38 1.58 2.15
C LEU A 198 -10.94 1.22 3.54
N PRO A 199 -10.55 1.86 4.66
CA PRO A 199 -11.10 1.49 5.97
C PRO A 199 -12.63 1.70 6.07
N LEU A 200 -13.15 2.77 5.44
CA LEU A 200 -14.59 3.04 5.41
C LEU A 200 -15.36 1.99 4.61
N LEU A 201 -14.84 1.62 3.44
CA LEU A 201 -15.47 0.61 2.58
C LEU A 201 -15.30 -0.79 3.14
N MET A 202 -14.20 -1.06 3.83
CA MET A 202 -13.97 -2.32 4.54
C MET A 202 -14.97 -2.47 5.68
N LEU A 203 -15.20 -1.42 6.47
CA LEU A 203 -16.25 -1.40 7.49
C LEU A 203 -17.63 -1.62 6.87
N LEU A 204 -17.94 -0.93 5.76
CA LEU A 204 -19.22 -1.07 5.05
C LEU A 204 -19.45 -2.50 4.55
N VAL A 205 -18.45 -3.12 3.93
CA VAL A 205 -18.56 -4.49 3.43
C VAL A 205 -18.65 -5.47 4.60
N ALA A 206 -17.85 -5.28 5.66
CA ALA A 206 -17.90 -6.12 6.85
C ALA A 206 -19.27 -6.07 7.54
N THR A 207 -19.85 -4.88 7.71
CA THR A 207 -21.19 -4.73 8.30
C THR A 207 -22.27 -5.30 7.37
N SER A 208 -22.13 -5.16 6.06
CA SER A 208 -23.04 -5.79 5.10
C SER A 208 -23.00 -7.31 5.19
N VAL A 209 -21.82 -7.94 5.28
CA VAL A 209 -21.67 -9.40 5.43
C VAL A 209 -22.23 -9.86 6.78
N ALA A 210 -21.92 -9.14 7.86
CA ALA A 210 -22.45 -9.43 9.19
C ALA A 210 -23.99 -9.34 9.22
N GLY A 211 -24.58 -8.38 8.52
CA GLY A 211 -26.03 -8.25 8.37
C GLY A 211 -26.65 -9.44 7.62
N THR A 212 -26.02 -9.91 6.54
CA THR A 212 -26.49 -11.11 5.82
C THR A 212 -26.38 -12.37 6.67
N ASP A 213 -25.32 -12.50 7.46
CA ASP A 213 -25.12 -13.62 8.38
C ASP A 213 -26.17 -13.62 9.50
N ALA A 214 -26.46 -12.44 10.06
CA ALA A 214 -27.51 -12.29 11.07
C ALA A 214 -28.89 -12.65 10.50
N LEU A 215 -29.21 -12.22 9.28
CA LEU A 215 -30.46 -12.58 8.62
C LEU A 215 -30.57 -14.09 8.36
N ALA A 216 -29.50 -14.70 7.86
CA ALA A 216 -29.44 -16.15 7.62
C ALA A 216 -29.65 -16.94 8.92
N TRP A 217 -29.04 -16.48 10.01
CA TRP A 217 -29.23 -17.07 11.34
C TRP A 217 -30.67 -16.96 11.84
N ILE A 218 -31.31 -15.79 11.70
CA ILE A 218 -32.73 -15.60 12.06
C ILE A 218 -33.63 -16.55 11.26
N VAL A 219 -33.37 -16.71 9.95
CA VAL A 219 -34.16 -17.60 9.08
C VAL A 219 -33.97 -19.06 9.49
N ALA A 220 -32.75 -19.49 9.81
CA ALA A 220 -32.45 -20.85 10.24
C ALA A 220 -33.08 -21.23 11.60
N GLN A 221 -33.42 -20.24 12.43
CA GLN A 221 -34.09 -20.45 13.72
C GLN A 221 -35.61 -20.41 13.66
N ARG A 222 -36.20 -20.13 12.50
CA ARG A 222 -37.65 -20.23 12.36
C ARG A 222 -38.06 -21.71 12.38
N PRO A 223 -39.05 -22.09 13.22
CA PRO A 223 -39.57 -23.46 13.25
C PRO A 223 -40.30 -23.84 11.96
#